data_AF-D8RL02-F1
#
_entry.id   AF-D8RL02-F1
#
_cell.length_a   1.000
_cell.length_b   1.000
_cell.length_c   1.000
_cell.angle_alpha   90.00
_cell.angle_beta   90.00
_cell.angle_gamma   90.00
#
_symmetry.space_group_name_H-M   'P 1'
#
loop_
_entity.id
_entity.type
_entity.pdbx_description
1 polymer ?
#
loop_
_entity_poly.entity_id
_entity_poly.type
_entity_poly.pdbx_seq_one_letter_code
_entity_poly.pdbx_strand_id
1 'polypeptide(L)'
;MEGLQVLQDRATTVETLLAYLKSKARVMALPRYAFASCGIRKKEGVGYVDKRGVPMADWLKGAATNPDENDCAGGARGLSDELVAAIESNVLRSLSERGEVEYVQRTTVAVAQVADAMEALLKRAIIAEAEVEVEQVRARMSEEEVTRKSIQIEEMWCRVEEMERVAVGTSGILKEMQVKLEDMEMETSRQRHRANENEQELSKVRRDFGILRSSVDSLVKARETIRSMERRIEEVERISERLTARVGGLEAGKRNKEAEVQKLMLENDKLQARLDNKEAELAAVSEQVKMLARLS
;
A
#
# COMPACT_ATOMS: atom_id res chain seq x y z
N MET A 1 20.38 112.92 5.65
CA MET A 1 20.67 112.15 4.42
C MET A 1 21.38 110.82 4.71
N GLU A 2 22.04 110.66 5.86
CA GLU A 2 22.79 109.44 6.23
C GLU A 2 21.92 108.16 6.30
N GLY A 3 20.71 108.21 6.85
CA GLY A 3 19.87 107.01 6.97
C GLY A 3 19.42 106.38 5.63
N LEU A 4 19.38 107.16 4.54
CA LEU A 4 19.01 106.68 3.20
C LEU A 4 20.17 105.93 2.53
N GLN A 5 21.41 106.35 2.80
CA GLN A 5 22.63 105.68 2.32
C GLN A 5 22.84 104.35 3.04
N VAL A 6 22.69 104.31 4.36
CA VAL A 6 22.76 103.07 5.16
C VAL A 6 21.75 102.02 4.68
N LEU A 7 20.52 102.44 4.34
CA LEU A 7 19.50 101.52 3.80
C LEU A 7 19.86 101.02 2.39
N GLN A 8 20.44 101.87 1.55
CA GLN A 8 20.90 101.50 0.22
C GLN A 8 22.08 100.50 0.27
N ASP A 9 23.01 100.69 1.20
CA ASP A 9 24.15 99.79 1.41
C ASP A 9 23.73 98.44 2.01
N ARG A 10 22.72 98.44 2.89
CA ARG A 10 22.09 97.20 3.36
C ARG A 10 21.33 96.48 2.24
N ALA A 11 20.57 97.19 1.42
CA ALA A 11 19.82 96.61 0.31
C ALA A 11 20.74 95.95 -0.71
N THR A 12 21.84 96.63 -1.09
CA THR A 12 22.85 96.10 -2.01
C THR A 12 23.59 94.89 -1.42
N THR A 13 23.90 94.90 -0.12
CA THR A 13 24.49 93.74 0.57
C THR A 13 23.53 92.55 0.58
N VAL A 14 22.26 92.75 0.92
CA VAL A 14 21.27 91.67 0.91
C VAL A 14 21.04 91.14 -0.50
N GLU A 15 21.00 92.02 -1.51
CA GLU A 15 20.85 91.63 -2.92
C GLU A 15 22.00 90.72 -3.39
N THR A 16 23.24 91.07 -3.06
CA THR A 16 24.41 90.23 -3.42
C THR A 16 24.42 88.90 -2.69
N LEU A 17 24.06 88.87 -1.40
CA LEU A 17 23.94 87.63 -0.62
C LEU A 17 22.80 86.73 -1.11
N LEU A 18 21.66 87.32 -1.50
CA LEU A 18 20.55 86.58 -2.11
C LEU A 18 20.92 86.06 -3.50
N ALA A 19 21.65 86.83 -4.30
CA ALA A 19 22.18 86.38 -5.58
C ALA A 19 23.14 85.19 -5.40
N TYR A 20 23.99 85.22 -4.36
CA TYR A 20 24.83 84.09 -3.98
C TYR A 20 24.00 82.86 -3.61
N LEU A 21 23.02 82.97 -2.70
CA LEU A 21 22.15 81.85 -2.33
C LEU A 21 21.40 81.28 -3.53
N LYS A 22 20.89 82.14 -4.41
CA LYS A 22 20.20 81.75 -5.64
C LYS A 22 21.12 80.98 -6.59
N SER A 23 22.37 81.44 -6.73
CA SER A 23 23.39 80.74 -7.51
C SER A 23 23.72 79.38 -6.90
N LYS A 24 23.97 79.32 -5.58
CA LYS A 24 24.28 78.10 -4.85
C LYS A 24 23.14 77.07 -4.94
N ALA A 25 21.90 77.50 -4.77
CA ALA A 25 20.72 76.64 -4.93
C ALA A 25 20.59 76.06 -6.34
N ARG A 26 20.85 76.86 -7.40
CA ARG A 26 20.85 76.37 -8.78
C ARG A 26 21.94 75.34 -9.04
N VAL A 27 23.12 75.56 -8.50
CA VAL A 27 24.25 74.61 -8.59
C VAL A 27 23.92 73.31 -7.86
N MET A 28 23.29 73.39 -6.69
CA MET A 28 22.87 72.23 -5.88
C MET A 28 21.68 71.47 -6.49
N ALA A 29 20.81 72.13 -7.26
CA ALA A 29 19.68 71.49 -7.93
C ALA A 29 20.10 70.54 -9.06
N LEU A 30 21.33 70.67 -9.57
CA LEU A 30 21.87 69.81 -10.61
C LEU A 30 22.86 68.81 -9.98
N PRO A 31 22.53 67.50 -9.89
CA PRO A 31 23.33 66.52 -9.14
C PRO A 31 24.82 66.52 -9.51
N ARG A 32 25.14 66.66 -10.80
CA ARG A 32 26.52 66.70 -11.31
C ARG A 32 27.34 67.89 -10.78
N TYR A 33 26.71 69.05 -10.61
CA TYR A 33 27.37 70.25 -10.10
C TYR A 33 27.28 70.34 -8.57
N ALA A 34 26.25 69.75 -7.98
CA ALA A 34 26.06 69.65 -6.54
C ALA A 34 27.21 68.88 -5.88
N PHE A 35 27.65 67.78 -6.47
CA PHE A 35 28.79 67.02 -5.98
C PHE A 35 30.09 67.84 -5.99
N ALA A 36 30.38 68.54 -7.10
CA ALA A 36 31.57 69.38 -7.20
C ALA A 36 31.53 70.54 -6.19
N SER A 37 30.39 71.21 -6.06
CA SER A 37 30.18 72.35 -5.14
C SER A 37 30.28 71.96 -3.66
N CYS A 38 29.78 70.77 -3.30
CA CYS A 38 29.86 70.25 -1.93
C CYS A 38 31.17 69.48 -1.66
N GLY A 39 32.08 69.42 -2.64
CA GLY A 39 33.33 68.65 -2.56
C GLY A 39 33.14 67.14 -2.38
N ILE A 40 31.98 66.61 -2.79
CA ILE A 40 31.64 65.20 -2.73
C ILE A 40 32.33 64.48 -3.89
N ARG A 41 33.15 63.48 -3.57
CA ARG A 41 33.91 62.69 -4.55
C ARG A 41 33.68 61.21 -4.33
N LYS A 42 33.69 60.42 -5.41
CA LYS A 42 33.65 58.96 -5.34
C LYS A 42 35.07 58.43 -5.13
N LYS A 43 35.32 57.72 -4.03
CA LYS A 43 36.56 57.01 -3.73
C LYS A 43 36.34 55.51 -3.92
N GLU A 44 37.24 54.87 -4.65
CA GLU A 44 37.18 53.43 -4.91
C GLU A 44 37.22 52.64 -3.59
N GLY A 45 36.34 51.65 -3.45
CA GLY A 45 36.17 50.83 -2.24
C GLY A 45 35.43 51.48 -1.06
N VAL A 46 35.32 52.81 -0.99
CA VAL A 46 34.69 53.55 0.14
C VAL A 46 33.38 54.24 -0.25
N GLY A 47 33.14 54.45 -1.55
CA GLY A 47 31.93 55.11 -2.05
C GLY A 47 32.07 56.64 -2.06
N TYR A 48 30.97 57.36 -1.83
CA TYR A 48 30.99 58.82 -1.81
C TYR A 48 31.61 59.36 -0.51
N VAL A 49 32.43 60.40 -0.64
CA VAL A 49 33.19 61.02 0.44
C VAL A 49 33.05 62.54 0.36
N ASP A 50 32.84 63.21 1.49
CA ASP A 50 32.68 64.67 1.59
C ASP A 50 34.00 65.44 1.35
N LYS A 51 33.92 66.77 1.23
CA LYS A 51 35.07 67.70 1.15
C LYS A 51 36.12 67.48 2.24
N ARG A 52 35.70 67.00 3.42
CA ARG A 52 36.56 66.68 4.58
C ARG A 52 37.10 65.25 4.59
N GLY A 53 36.83 64.44 3.58
CA GLY A 53 37.26 63.04 3.56
C GLY A 53 36.35 62.09 4.35
N VAL A 54 35.18 62.55 4.82
CA VAL A 54 34.24 61.73 5.62
C VAL A 54 33.39 60.85 4.68
N PRO A 55 33.37 59.52 4.86
CA PRO A 55 32.54 58.60 4.07
C PRO A 55 31.04 58.87 4.24
N MET A 56 30.25 58.58 3.21
CA MET A 56 28.79 58.71 3.19
C MET A 56 28.11 58.07 4.41
N ALA A 57 28.58 56.89 4.84
CA ALA A 57 28.04 56.17 5.99
C ALA A 57 28.13 56.94 7.33
N ASP A 58 29.01 57.93 7.41
CA ASP A 58 29.25 58.72 8.62
C ASP A 58 28.69 60.14 8.52
N TRP A 59 28.07 60.53 7.38
CA TRP A 59 27.49 61.86 7.19
C TRP A 59 26.35 62.17 8.18
N LEU A 60 25.62 61.14 8.63
CA LEU A 60 24.49 61.28 9.54
C LEU A 60 24.86 61.13 11.03
N LYS A 61 25.99 60.49 11.35
CA LYS A 61 26.36 60.19 12.75
C LYS A 61 26.73 61.43 13.56
N GLY A 62 27.10 62.54 12.91
CA GLY A 62 27.37 63.82 13.56
C GLY A 62 26.16 64.74 13.75
N ALA A 63 24.96 64.35 13.29
CA ALA A 63 23.74 65.16 13.38
C ALA A 63 22.64 64.53 14.27
N ALA A 64 22.94 63.38 14.91
CA ALA A 64 22.00 62.62 15.72
C ALA A 64 22.17 62.87 17.23
N THR A 65 22.39 64.12 17.63
CA THR A 65 22.11 64.60 19.00
C THR A 65 20.95 65.56 18.91
N ASN A 66 19.79 65.10 19.42
CA ASN A 66 18.57 65.82 19.85
C ASN A 66 18.14 67.11 19.11
N PRO A 67 16.88 67.23 18.65
CA PRO A 67 16.36 68.46 18.05
C PRO A 67 16.11 69.59 19.06
N ASP A 68 16.15 69.30 20.36
CA ASP A 68 15.85 70.26 21.43
C ASP A 68 17.13 70.66 22.15
N GLU A 69 18.06 71.33 21.46
CA GLU A 69 18.99 72.24 22.13
C GLU A 69 19.58 73.22 21.11
N ASN A 70 19.43 74.49 21.45
CA ASN A 70 19.88 75.66 20.73
C ASN A 70 21.41 75.75 20.74
N ASP A 71 22.08 74.86 20.01
CA ASP A 71 23.52 74.89 19.78
C ASP A 71 23.82 75.02 18.28
N CYS A 72 23.64 76.24 17.79
CA CYS A 72 24.19 76.71 16.51
C CYS A 72 25.72 76.84 16.58
N ALA A 73 26.48 75.78 16.86
CA ALA A 73 27.94 75.87 16.90
C ALA A 73 28.68 74.51 16.85
N GLY A 74 28.47 73.66 15.84
CA GLY A 74 29.37 72.52 15.69
C GLY A 74 29.01 71.51 14.61
N GLY A 75 29.55 71.67 13.40
CA GLY A 75 29.50 70.59 12.41
C GLY A 75 29.88 70.98 10.98
N ALA A 76 29.81 72.27 10.64
CA ALA A 76 30.08 72.76 9.28
C ALA A 76 30.97 74.01 9.21
N ARG A 77 31.82 74.26 10.22
CA ARG A 77 32.71 75.45 10.30
C ARG A 77 33.70 75.66 9.14
N GLY A 78 33.83 74.72 8.20
CA GLY A 78 34.84 74.80 7.14
C GLY A 78 34.48 75.72 5.96
N LEU A 79 33.19 75.91 5.65
CA LEU A 79 32.76 76.81 4.56
C LEU A 79 32.34 78.19 5.05
N SER A 80 31.90 78.28 6.32
CA SER A 80 31.59 79.56 6.95
C SER A 80 32.81 80.46 6.95
N ASP A 81 33.98 79.94 7.32
CA ASP A 81 35.18 80.76 7.52
C ASP A 81 35.71 81.35 6.20
N GLU A 82 35.55 80.66 5.06
CA GLU A 82 36.06 81.12 3.77
C GLU A 82 35.14 82.15 3.11
N LEU A 83 33.81 81.97 3.21
CA LEU A 83 32.82 82.94 2.74
C LEU A 83 32.76 84.17 3.66
N VAL A 84 32.83 83.96 4.98
CA VAL A 84 32.92 85.05 5.97
C VAL A 84 34.21 85.82 5.77
N ALA A 85 35.37 85.17 5.58
CA ALA A 85 36.63 85.88 5.30
C ALA A 85 36.62 86.64 3.96
N ALA A 86 36.02 86.08 2.90
CA ALA A 86 35.92 86.74 1.60
C ALA A 86 34.97 87.96 1.62
N ILE A 87 33.87 87.86 2.37
CA ILE A 87 32.92 88.98 2.54
C ILE A 87 33.48 90.01 3.51
N GLU A 88 34.13 89.59 4.60
CA GLU A 88 34.87 90.46 5.52
C GLU A 88 35.90 91.29 4.74
N SER A 89 36.72 90.68 3.88
CA SER A 89 37.72 91.40 3.07
C SER A 89 37.13 92.42 2.10
N ASN A 90 35.95 92.15 1.50
CA ASN A 90 35.36 93.04 0.49
C ASN A 90 34.44 94.11 1.09
N VAL A 91 33.77 93.81 2.21
CA VAL A 91 32.75 94.68 2.81
C VAL A 91 33.28 95.50 3.99
N LEU A 92 34.26 95.02 4.76
CA LEU A 92 34.89 95.83 5.83
C LEU A 92 35.68 97.03 5.28
N ARG A 93 36.06 97.03 3.99
CA ARG A 93 36.76 98.16 3.39
C ARG A 93 35.85 99.37 3.13
N SER A 94 34.52 99.21 3.15
CA SER A 94 33.56 100.27 2.76
C SER A 94 32.66 100.79 3.87
N LEU A 95 32.59 100.17 5.06
CA LEU A 95 31.60 100.53 6.08
C LEU A 95 32.27 101.09 7.34
N SER A 96 32.37 102.42 7.41
CA SER A 96 32.69 103.16 8.63
C SER A 96 31.39 103.62 9.27
N GLU A 97 30.80 102.81 10.16
CA GLU A 97 30.12 103.24 11.39
C GLU A 97 29.44 102.05 12.11
N ARG A 98 29.35 102.17 13.44
CA ARG A 98 29.24 101.09 14.44
C ARG A 98 27.90 100.32 14.49
N GLY A 99 27.11 100.32 13.40
CA GLY A 99 25.83 99.60 13.29
C GLY A 99 25.60 98.85 11.97
N GLU A 100 26.48 98.99 10.98
CA GLU A 100 26.38 98.27 9.69
C GLU A 100 27.10 96.92 9.74
N VAL A 101 28.23 96.87 10.45
CA VAL A 101 29.03 95.65 10.64
C VAL A 101 28.21 94.55 11.31
N GLU A 102 27.43 94.88 12.33
CA GLU A 102 26.61 93.88 13.04
C GLU A 102 25.45 93.34 12.19
N TYR A 103 24.80 94.19 11.39
CA TYR A 103 23.73 93.76 10.48
C TYR A 103 24.28 92.89 9.35
N VAL A 104 25.39 93.29 8.73
CA VAL A 104 26.09 92.52 7.70
C VAL A 104 26.57 91.19 8.27
N GLN A 105 27.13 91.18 9.48
CA GLN A 105 27.58 89.96 10.14
C GLN A 105 26.41 89.00 10.43
N ARG A 106 25.28 89.50 10.96
CA ARG A 106 24.09 88.67 11.21
C ARG A 106 23.49 88.11 9.91
N THR A 107 23.40 88.93 8.86
CA THR A 107 22.83 88.50 7.57
C THR A 107 23.76 87.53 6.82
N THR A 108 25.08 87.72 6.88
CA THR A 108 26.06 86.78 6.33
C THR A 108 26.06 85.45 7.08
N VAL A 109 25.95 85.47 8.42
CA VAL A 109 25.79 84.26 9.23
C VAL A 109 24.50 83.51 8.87
N ALA A 110 23.37 84.21 8.75
CA ALA A 110 22.11 83.58 8.34
C ALA A 110 22.20 82.96 6.93
N VAL A 111 22.86 83.64 5.99
CA VAL A 111 23.11 83.12 4.63
C VAL A 111 24.02 81.89 4.65
N ALA A 112 25.06 81.88 5.49
CA ALA A 112 25.92 80.72 5.69
C ALA A 112 25.15 79.52 6.27
N GLN A 113 24.29 79.76 7.28
CA GLN A 113 23.43 78.73 7.86
C GLN A 113 22.47 78.11 6.83
N VAL A 114 21.84 78.94 5.98
CA VAL A 114 20.98 78.46 4.88
C VAL A 114 21.80 77.63 3.89
N ALA A 115 23.00 78.09 3.55
CA ALA A 115 23.88 77.41 2.62
C ALA A 115 24.38 76.05 3.15
N ASP A 116 24.63 75.93 4.45
CA ASP A 116 24.97 74.67 5.13
C ASP A 116 23.76 73.74 5.24
N ALA A 117 22.57 74.27 5.53
CA ALA A 117 21.34 73.51 5.54
C ALA A 117 21.02 72.90 4.15
N MET A 118 21.24 73.67 3.08
CA MET A 118 21.12 73.16 1.70
C MET A 118 22.10 72.00 1.42
N GLU A 119 23.35 72.11 1.88
CA GLU A 119 24.35 71.04 1.74
C GLU A 119 23.98 69.78 2.55
N ALA A 120 23.48 69.95 3.78
CA ALA A 120 23.03 68.86 4.62
C ALA A 120 21.83 68.12 4.02
N LEU A 121 20.85 68.85 3.48
CA LEU A 121 19.70 68.28 2.78
C LEU A 121 20.13 67.52 1.52
N LEU A 122 21.05 68.07 0.74
CA LEU A 122 21.61 67.37 -0.42
C LEU A 122 22.26 66.04 -0.01
N LYS A 123 23.10 66.05 1.03
CA LYS A 123 23.76 64.84 1.55
C LYS A 123 22.76 63.78 1.98
N ARG A 124 21.67 64.17 2.67
CA ARG A 124 20.57 63.27 3.02
C ARG A 124 19.85 62.72 1.80
N ALA A 125 19.58 63.55 0.80
CA ALA A 125 18.95 63.12 -0.44
C ALA A 125 19.81 62.08 -1.18
N ILE A 126 21.12 62.29 -1.26
CA ILE A 126 22.05 61.33 -1.89
C ILE A 126 22.08 59.99 -1.11
N ILE A 127 22.08 60.03 0.23
CA ILE A 127 22.01 58.81 1.05
C ILE A 127 20.71 58.06 0.78
N ALA A 128 19.57 58.76 0.81
CA ALA A 128 18.26 58.16 0.56
C ALA A 128 18.16 57.56 -0.84
N GLU A 129 18.69 58.24 -1.88
CA GLU A 129 18.75 57.70 -3.24
C GLU A 129 19.59 56.42 -3.31
N ALA A 130 20.77 56.40 -2.68
CA ALA A 130 21.64 55.23 -2.66
C ALA A 130 21.03 54.05 -1.87
N GLU A 131 20.37 54.32 -0.74
CA GLU A 131 19.66 53.30 0.05
C GLU A 131 18.48 52.71 -0.73
N VAL A 132 17.72 53.54 -1.45
CA VAL A 132 16.63 53.08 -2.32
C VAL A 132 17.16 52.18 -3.44
N GLU A 133 18.29 52.52 -4.06
CA GLU A 133 18.92 51.66 -5.09
C GLU A 133 19.32 50.29 -4.51
N VAL A 134 19.92 50.27 -3.31
CA VAL A 134 20.31 49.02 -2.63
C VAL A 134 19.10 48.17 -2.29
N GLU A 135 18.05 48.77 -1.71
CA GLU A 135 16.83 48.05 -1.36
C GLU A 135 16.06 47.57 -2.59
N GLN A 136 16.10 48.31 -3.71
CA GLN A 136 15.54 47.83 -5.00
C GLN A 136 16.28 46.59 -5.51
N VAL A 137 17.61 46.55 -5.44
CA VAL A 137 18.38 45.36 -5.82
C VAL A 137 18.04 44.19 -4.90
N ARG A 138 17.95 44.44 -3.59
CA ARG A 138 17.58 43.41 -2.60
C ARG A 138 16.19 42.84 -2.87
N ALA A 139 15.22 43.70 -3.18
CA ALA A 139 13.86 43.29 -3.52
C ALA A 139 13.85 42.38 -4.77
N ARG A 140 14.57 42.77 -5.84
CA ARG A 140 14.69 41.94 -7.05
C ARG A 140 15.31 40.57 -6.77
N MET A 141 16.42 40.53 -6.02
CA MET A 141 17.05 39.26 -5.63
C MET A 141 16.09 38.37 -4.83
N SER A 142 15.31 38.96 -3.91
CA SER A 142 14.33 38.20 -3.13
C SER A 142 13.17 37.66 -3.98
N GLU A 143 12.73 38.41 -4.99
CA GLU A 143 11.70 37.99 -5.94
C GLU A 143 12.20 36.83 -6.82
N GLU A 144 13.44 36.91 -7.31
CA GLU A 144 14.09 35.81 -8.03
C GLU A 144 14.22 34.54 -7.18
N GLU A 145 14.46 34.68 -5.88
CA GLU A 145 14.47 33.54 -4.95
C GLU A 145 13.08 32.94 -4.72
N VAL A 146 12.06 33.79 -4.57
CA VAL A 146 10.67 33.34 -4.41
C VAL A 146 10.19 32.62 -5.66
N THR A 147 10.43 33.17 -6.84
CA THR A 147 10.07 32.54 -8.12
C THR A 147 10.78 31.20 -8.32
N ARG A 148 12.08 31.11 -7.99
CA ARG A 148 12.83 29.84 -8.03
C ARG A 148 12.25 28.79 -7.09
N LYS A 149 11.94 29.16 -5.84
CA LYS A 149 11.32 28.26 -4.86
C LYS A 149 9.91 27.86 -5.29
N SER A 150 9.14 28.77 -5.90
CA SER A 150 7.82 28.48 -6.43
C SER A 150 7.87 27.42 -7.52
N ILE A 151 8.81 27.51 -8.47
CA ILE A 151 9.01 26.50 -9.52
C ILE A 151 9.38 25.16 -8.89
N GLN A 152 10.28 25.14 -7.89
CA GLN A 152 10.67 23.91 -7.21
C GLN A 152 9.50 23.26 -6.47
N ILE A 153 8.63 24.04 -5.85
CA ILE A 153 7.41 23.54 -5.18
C ILE A 153 6.47 22.93 -6.22
N GLU A 154 6.28 23.57 -7.37
CA GLU A 154 5.44 23.05 -8.45
C GLU A 154 5.99 21.73 -9.02
N GLU A 155 7.29 21.64 -9.25
CA GLU A 155 7.94 20.39 -9.68
C GLU A 155 7.75 19.26 -8.65
N MET A 156 7.91 19.59 -7.36
CA MET A 156 7.67 18.64 -6.28
C MET A 156 6.20 18.23 -6.19
N TRP A 157 5.28 19.16 -6.44
CA TRP A 157 3.85 18.90 -6.49
C TRP A 157 3.51 17.90 -7.60
N CYS A 158 3.98 18.13 -8.83
CA CYS A 158 3.78 17.20 -9.94
C CYS A 158 4.33 15.79 -9.64
N ARG A 159 5.50 15.69 -8.98
CA ARG A 159 6.06 14.39 -8.57
C ARG A 159 5.18 13.67 -7.55
N VAL A 160 4.59 14.39 -6.60
CA VAL A 160 3.68 13.81 -5.61
C VAL A 160 2.40 13.30 -6.29
N GLU A 161 1.84 14.05 -7.24
CA GLU A 161 0.68 13.58 -8.02
C GLU A 161 1.00 12.32 -8.85
N GLU A 162 2.20 12.22 -9.44
CA GLU A 162 2.65 11.00 -10.11
C GLU A 162 2.73 9.81 -9.16
N MET A 163 3.30 10.02 -7.97
CA MET A 163 3.36 8.99 -6.93
C MET A 163 1.97 8.56 -6.47
N GLU A 164 1.02 9.49 -6.34
CA GLU A 164 -0.37 9.17 -6.02
C GLU A 164 -1.03 8.32 -7.12
N ARG A 165 -0.85 8.68 -8.39
CA ARG A 165 -1.37 7.89 -9.52
C ARG A 165 -0.82 6.46 -9.51
N VAL A 166 0.48 6.30 -9.26
CA VAL A 166 1.12 4.97 -9.16
C VAL A 166 0.61 4.20 -7.94
N ALA A 167 0.46 4.85 -6.79
CA ALA A 167 -0.05 4.23 -5.57
C ALA A 167 -1.50 3.74 -5.74
N VAL A 168 -2.35 4.54 -6.39
CA VAL A 168 -3.73 4.16 -6.71
C VAL A 168 -3.75 2.98 -7.70
N GLY A 169 -2.93 3.02 -8.75
CA GLY A 169 -2.83 1.92 -9.72
C GLY A 169 -2.37 0.60 -9.08
N THR A 170 -1.33 0.65 -8.24
CA THR A 170 -0.84 -0.53 -7.52
C THR A 170 -1.85 -1.06 -6.51
N SER A 171 -2.57 -0.18 -5.79
CA SER A 171 -3.66 -0.59 -4.90
C SER A 171 -4.80 -1.28 -5.65
N GLY A 172 -5.15 -0.81 -6.85
CA GLY A 172 -6.13 -1.47 -7.71
C GLY A 172 -5.74 -2.91 -8.05
N ILE A 173 -4.51 -3.11 -8.53
CA ILE A 173 -3.98 -4.44 -8.85
C ILE A 173 -3.97 -5.36 -7.62
N LEU A 174 -3.55 -4.84 -6.45
CA LEU A 174 -3.53 -5.62 -5.21
C LEU A 174 -4.93 -6.07 -4.78
N LYS A 175 -5.95 -5.22 -4.96
CA LYS A 175 -7.35 -5.60 -4.70
C LYS A 175 -7.83 -6.70 -5.64
N GLU A 176 -7.52 -6.62 -6.94
CA GLU A 176 -7.86 -7.67 -7.90
C GLU A 176 -7.16 -9.00 -7.56
N MET A 177 -5.89 -8.94 -7.16
CA MET A 177 -5.15 -10.12 -6.70
C MET A 177 -5.76 -10.72 -5.43
N GLN A 178 -6.19 -9.88 -4.49
CA GLN A 178 -6.87 -10.33 -3.27
C GLN A 178 -8.14 -11.10 -3.60
N VAL A 179 -9.01 -10.55 -4.46
CA VAL A 179 -10.25 -11.24 -4.88
C VAL A 179 -9.95 -12.58 -5.54
N LYS A 180 -8.95 -12.64 -6.43
CA LYS A 180 -8.55 -13.91 -7.07
C LYS A 180 -8.02 -14.94 -6.05
N LEU A 181 -7.29 -14.50 -5.04
CA LEU A 181 -6.81 -15.38 -3.97
C LEU A 181 -7.97 -15.91 -3.13
N GLU A 182 -8.94 -15.07 -2.78
CA GLU A 182 -10.16 -15.48 -2.07
C GLU A 182 -10.95 -16.51 -2.90
N ASP A 183 -11.12 -16.30 -4.21
CA ASP A 183 -11.78 -17.26 -5.11
C ASP A 183 -11.04 -18.60 -5.18
N MET A 184 -9.70 -18.56 -5.28
CA MET A 184 -8.88 -19.77 -5.27
C MET A 184 -8.96 -20.53 -3.95
N GLU A 185 -9.00 -19.83 -2.82
CA GLU A 185 -9.16 -20.45 -1.49
C GLU A 185 -10.53 -21.13 -1.36
N MET A 186 -11.58 -20.47 -1.85
CA MET A 186 -12.94 -21.03 -1.88
C MET A 186 -13.01 -22.29 -2.77
N GLU A 187 -12.47 -22.26 -3.98
CA GLU A 187 -12.45 -23.45 -4.86
C GLU A 187 -11.56 -24.56 -4.28
N THR A 188 -10.43 -24.23 -3.66
CA THR A 188 -9.58 -25.20 -2.97
C THR A 188 -10.33 -25.88 -1.82
N SER A 189 -11.13 -25.12 -1.06
CA SER A 189 -11.96 -25.66 0.01
C SER A 189 -13.08 -26.57 -0.54
N ARG A 190 -13.68 -26.19 -1.67
CA ARG A 190 -14.68 -27.01 -2.38
C ARG A 190 -14.08 -28.30 -2.93
N GLN A 191 -12.85 -28.26 -3.45
CA GLN A 191 -12.13 -29.44 -3.90
C GLN A 191 -11.80 -30.38 -2.74
N ARG A 192 -11.35 -29.84 -1.59
CA ARG A 192 -11.15 -30.63 -0.37
C ARG A 192 -12.43 -31.32 0.10
N HIS A 193 -13.57 -30.64 0.06
CA HIS A 193 -14.85 -31.23 0.43
C HIS A 193 -15.23 -32.41 -0.49
N ARG A 194 -15.17 -32.22 -1.80
CA ARG A 194 -15.43 -33.27 -2.79
C ARG A 194 -14.47 -34.46 -2.64
N ALA A 195 -13.20 -34.20 -2.34
CA ALA A 195 -12.22 -35.27 -2.10
C ALA A 195 -12.59 -36.13 -0.87
N ASN A 196 -13.07 -35.50 0.20
CA ASN A 196 -13.55 -36.20 1.39
C ASN A 196 -14.82 -37.01 1.12
N GLU A 197 -15.78 -36.49 0.35
CA GLU A 197 -16.97 -37.24 -0.07
C GLU A 197 -16.58 -38.49 -0.88
N ASN A 198 -15.68 -38.33 -1.86
CA ASN A 198 -15.17 -39.44 -2.65
C ASN A 198 -14.45 -40.49 -1.79
N GLU A 199 -13.67 -40.08 -0.79
CA GLU A 199 -13.01 -41.00 0.14
C GLU A 199 -14.01 -41.81 0.97
N GLN A 200 -15.11 -41.18 1.41
CA GLN A 200 -16.20 -41.86 2.11
C GLN A 200 -16.93 -42.86 1.21
N GLU A 201 -17.22 -42.48 -0.04
CA GLU A 201 -17.83 -43.39 -1.03
C GLU A 201 -16.92 -44.58 -1.34
N LEU A 202 -15.63 -44.34 -1.57
CA LEU A 202 -14.63 -45.40 -1.77
C LEU A 202 -14.53 -46.33 -0.57
N SER A 203 -14.59 -45.78 0.66
CA SER A 203 -14.59 -46.57 1.88
C SER A 203 -15.85 -47.43 2.02
N LYS A 204 -17.02 -46.91 1.62
CA LYS A 204 -18.27 -47.66 1.57
C LYS A 204 -18.20 -48.80 0.56
N VAL A 205 -17.79 -48.51 -0.67
CA VAL A 205 -17.62 -49.51 -1.73
C VAL A 205 -16.65 -50.60 -1.30
N ARG A 206 -15.50 -50.25 -0.70
CA ARG A 206 -14.54 -51.21 -0.17
C ARG A 206 -15.16 -52.14 0.88
N ARG A 207 -16.01 -51.61 1.77
CA ARG A 207 -16.74 -52.42 2.75
C ARG A 207 -17.72 -53.37 2.08
N ASP A 208 -18.49 -52.88 1.11
CA ASP A 208 -19.48 -53.68 0.37
C ASP A 208 -18.80 -54.83 -0.39
N PHE A 209 -17.64 -54.58 -1.01
CA PHE A 209 -16.83 -55.63 -1.61
C PHE A 209 -16.31 -56.65 -0.58
N GLY A 210 -15.96 -56.20 0.62
CA GLY A 210 -15.59 -57.09 1.72
C GLY A 210 -16.73 -58.02 2.13
N ILE A 211 -17.95 -57.49 2.24
CA ILE A 211 -19.16 -58.27 2.54
C ILE A 211 -19.43 -59.27 1.41
N LEU A 212 -19.41 -58.81 0.15
CA LEU A 212 -19.63 -59.66 -1.02
C LEU A 212 -18.62 -60.81 -1.08
N ARG A 213 -17.33 -60.52 -0.81
CA ARG A 213 -16.28 -61.54 -0.75
C ARG A 213 -16.60 -62.60 0.31
N SER A 214 -16.98 -62.21 1.52
CA SER A 214 -17.33 -63.16 2.59
C SER A 214 -18.58 -63.99 2.26
N SER A 215 -19.53 -63.41 1.53
CA SER A 215 -20.71 -64.13 1.01
C SER A 215 -20.32 -65.18 -0.03
N VAL A 216 -19.45 -64.82 -0.99
CA VAL A 216 -18.91 -65.76 -1.98
C VAL A 216 -18.14 -66.90 -1.30
N ASP A 217 -17.30 -66.60 -0.31
CA ASP A 217 -16.57 -67.64 0.45
C ASP A 217 -17.54 -68.60 1.17
N SER A 218 -18.66 -68.07 1.69
CA SER A 218 -19.71 -68.88 2.32
C SER A 218 -20.44 -69.77 1.30
N LEU A 219 -20.73 -69.25 0.11
CA LEU A 219 -21.31 -70.02 -1.00
C LEU A 219 -20.36 -71.11 -1.51
N VAL A 220 -19.05 -70.84 -1.55
CA VAL A 220 -18.04 -71.85 -1.91
C VAL A 220 -18.04 -73.00 -0.90
N LYS A 221 -18.08 -72.69 0.41
CA LYS A 221 -18.22 -73.71 1.47
C LYS A 221 -19.51 -74.51 1.34
N ALA A 222 -20.65 -73.84 1.10
CA ALA A 222 -21.93 -74.51 0.87
C ALA A 222 -21.90 -75.43 -0.37
N ARG A 223 -21.21 -75.03 -1.45
CA ARG A 223 -21.01 -75.88 -2.62
C ARG A 223 -20.18 -77.12 -2.28
N GLU A 224 -19.15 -76.98 -1.45
CA GLU A 224 -18.31 -78.10 -1.02
C GLU A 224 -19.08 -79.09 -0.14
N THR A 225 -19.94 -78.60 0.77
CA THR A 225 -20.80 -79.48 1.57
C THR A 225 -21.81 -80.22 0.69
N ILE A 226 -22.44 -79.55 -0.27
CA ILE A 226 -23.35 -80.18 -1.24
C ILE A 226 -22.63 -81.29 -2.02
N ARG A 227 -21.44 -81.02 -2.57
CA ARG A 227 -20.64 -82.07 -3.25
C ARG A 227 -20.24 -83.23 -2.35
N SER A 228 -20.08 -83.00 -1.05
CA SER A 228 -19.87 -84.09 -0.09
C SER A 228 -21.15 -84.90 0.14
N MET A 229 -22.32 -84.26 0.15
CA MET A 229 -23.60 -84.95 0.27
C MET A 229 -23.92 -85.76 -0.99
N GLU A 230 -23.66 -85.23 -2.18
CA GLU A 230 -23.80 -85.94 -3.46
C GLU A 230 -23.01 -87.25 -3.46
N ARG A 231 -21.72 -87.22 -3.09
CA ARG A 231 -20.89 -88.43 -2.96
C ARG A 231 -21.46 -89.45 -1.97
N ARG A 232 -22.06 -89.00 -0.86
CA ARG A 232 -22.71 -89.88 0.11
C ARG A 232 -24.00 -90.49 -0.44
N ILE A 233 -24.78 -89.73 -1.21
CA ILE A 233 -25.99 -90.22 -1.88
C ILE A 233 -25.60 -91.30 -2.90
N GLU A 234 -24.59 -91.07 -3.73
CA GLU A 234 -24.07 -92.08 -4.67
C GLU A 234 -23.64 -93.38 -3.97
N GLU A 235 -23.05 -93.28 -2.76
CA GLU A 235 -22.69 -94.44 -1.96
C GLU A 235 -23.94 -95.19 -1.45
N VAL A 236 -24.94 -94.46 -0.95
CA VAL A 236 -26.21 -95.03 -0.51
C VAL A 236 -26.96 -95.69 -1.66
N GLU A 237 -26.97 -95.08 -2.85
CA GLU A 237 -27.56 -95.66 -4.06
C GLU A 237 -26.89 -96.98 -4.43
N ARG A 238 -25.55 -97.06 -4.44
CA ARG A 238 -24.83 -98.34 -4.65
C ARG A 238 -25.18 -99.39 -3.60
N ILE A 239 -25.35 -99.00 -2.33
CA ILE A 239 -25.78 -99.93 -1.27
C ILE A 239 -27.21 -100.42 -1.56
N SER A 240 -28.12 -99.51 -1.93
CA SER A 240 -29.51 -99.81 -2.27
C SER A 240 -29.60 -100.79 -3.45
N GLU A 241 -28.86 -100.55 -4.53
CA GLU A 241 -28.80 -101.45 -5.69
C GLU A 241 -28.36 -102.87 -5.30
N ARG A 242 -27.30 -103.00 -4.49
CA ARG A 242 -26.86 -104.30 -3.98
C ARG A 242 -27.92 -104.98 -3.12
N LEU A 243 -28.62 -104.22 -2.28
CA LEU A 243 -29.71 -104.76 -1.45
C LEU A 243 -30.88 -105.24 -2.31
N THR A 244 -31.32 -104.45 -3.29
CA THR A 244 -32.38 -104.82 -4.23
C THR A 244 -32.02 -106.09 -5.01
N ALA A 245 -30.77 -106.19 -5.51
CA ALA A 245 -30.29 -107.40 -6.16
C ALA A 245 -30.32 -108.62 -5.23
N ARG A 246 -29.93 -108.44 -3.96
CA ARG A 246 -29.96 -109.51 -2.95
C ARG A 246 -31.37 -109.94 -2.59
N VAL A 247 -32.31 -109.01 -2.45
CA VAL A 247 -33.74 -109.30 -2.23
C VAL A 247 -34.30 -110.08 -3.42
N GLY A 248 -34.04 -109.63 -4.66
CA GLY A 248 -34.48 -110.35 -5.85
C GLY A 248 -33.93 -111.79 -5.93
N GLY A 249 -32.66 -111.99 -5.56
CA GLY A 249 -32.06 -113.33 -5.44
C GLY A 249 -32.72 -114.20 -4.37
N LEU A 250 -33.02 -113.63 -3.19
CA LEU A 250 -33.73 -114.33 -2.12
C LEU A 250 -35.16 -114.70 -2.52
N GLU A 251 -35.88 -113.81 -3.19
CA GLU A 251 -37.23 -114.08 -3.70
C GLU A 251 -37.24 -115.18 -4.77
N ALA A 252 -36.28 -115.18 -5.69
CA ALA A 252 -36.13 -116.25 -6.67
C ALA A 252 -35.83 -117.60 -5.99
N GLY A 253 -34.91 -117.59 -5.01
CA GLY A 253 -34.64 -118.76 -4.19
C GLY A 253 -35.86 -119.25 -3.42
N LYS A 254 -36.67 -118.33 -2.87
CA LYS A 254 -37.95 -118.64 -2.21
C LYS A 254 -38.94 -119.30 -3.19
N ARG A 255 -39.17 -118.73 -4.37
CA ARG A 255 -40.07 -119.29 -5.39
C ARG A 255 -39.65 -120.70 -5.83
N ASN A 256 -38.35 -120.93 -6.02
CA ASN A 256 -37.83 -122.25 -6.35
C ASN A 256 -38.14 -123.28 -5.26
N LYS A 257 -37.91 -122.91 -3.99
CA LYS A 257 -38.24 -123.78 -2.84
C LYS A 257 -39.75 -124.01 -2.72
N GLU A 258 -40.58 -123.01 -2.95
CA GLU A 258 -42.04 -123.15 -2.94
C GLU A 258 -42.53 -124.11 -4.04
N ALA A 259 -41.95 -124.03 -5.25
CA ALA A 259 -42.26 -124.96 -6.34
C ALA A 259 -41.82 -126.39 -6.03
N GLU A 260 -40.66 -126.56 -5.39
CA GLU A 260 -40.18 -127.85 -4.91
C GLU A 260 -41.11 -128.44 -3.85
N VAL A 261 -41.56 -127.64 -2.89
CA VAL A 261 -42.56 -128.04 -1.88
C VAL A 261 -43.88 -128.46 -2.54
N GLN A 262 -44.39 -127.71 -3.52
CA GLN A 262 -45.62 -128.10 -4.26
C GLN A 262 -45.45 -129.42 -5.01
N LYS A 263 -44.28 -129.66 -5.62
CA LYS A 263 -43.98 -130.93 -6.29
C LYS A 263 -43.98 -132.09 -5.28
N LEU A 264 -43.32 -131.90 -4.13
CA LEU A 264 -43.30 -132.88 -3.05
C LEU A 264 -44.70 -133.13 -2.48
N MET A 265 -45.55 -132.10 -2.36
CA MET A 265 -46.95 -132.26 -1.96
C MET A 265 -47.73 -133.13 -2.97
N LEU A 266 -47.65 -132.86 -4.27
CA LEU A 266 -48.32 -133.65 -5.31
C LEU A 266 -47.84 -135.12 -5.32
N GLU A 267 -46.55 -135.33 -5.08
CA GLU A 267 -45.99 -136.68 -4.95
C GLU A 267 -46.51 -137.39 -3.70
N ASN A 268 -46.62 -136.67 -2.58
CA ASN A 268 -47.21 -137.17 -1.34
C ASN A 268 -48.69 -137.52 -1.53
N ASP A 269 -49.49 -136.67 -2.17
CA ASP A 269 -50.91 -136.96 -2.49
C ASP A 269 -51.04 -138.21 -3.37
N LYS A 270 -50.15 -138.42 -4.35
CA LYS A 270 -50.11 -139.64 -5.16
C LYS A 270 -49.74 -140.88 -4.35
N LEU A 271 -48.78 -140.75 -3.44
CA LEU A 271 -48.40 -141.83 -2.54
C LEU A 271 -49.54 -142.16 -1.59
N GLN A 272 -50.24 -141.15 -1.07
CA GLN A 272 -51.44 -141.30 -0.25
C GLN A 272 -52.55 -142.01 -1.03
N ALA A 273 -52.85 -141.61 -2.27
CA ALA A 273 -53.85 -142.31 -3.10
C ALA A 273 -53.46 -143.77 -3.41
N ARG A 274 -52.15 -144.05 -3.59
CA ARG A 274 -51.65 -145.43 -3.71
C ARG A 274 -51.81 -146.21 -2.40
N LEU A 275 -51.56 -145.57 -1.26
CA LEU A 275 -51.78 -146.13 0.06
C LEU A 275 -53.26 -146.50 0.22
N ASP A 276 -54.17 -145.55 -0.01
CA ASP A 276 -55.62 -145.74 0.08
C ASP A 276 -56.11 -146.87 -0.86
N ASN A 277 -55.60 -146.94 -2.09
CA ASN A 277 -55.90 -148.05 -3.01
C ASN A 277 -55.41 -149.39 -2.46
N LYS A 278 -54.21 -149.45 -1.88
CA LYS A 278 -53.68 -150.67 -1.27
C LYS A 278 -54.44 -151.06 -0.02
N GLU A 279 -54.90 -150.10 0.78
CA GLU A 279 -55.80 -150.31 1.91
C GLU A 279 -57.16 -150.84 1.45
N ALA A 280 -57.72 -150.32 0.35
CA ALA A 280 -58.96 -150.83 -0.25
C ALA A 280 -58.80 -152.24 -0.83
N GLU A 281 -57.68 -152.53 -1.52
CA GLU A 281 -57.33 -153.89 -1.95
C GLU A 281 -57.18 -154.84 -0.76
N LEU A 282 -56.50 -154.41 0.32
CA LEU A 282 -56.40 -155.17 1.57
C LEU A 282 -57.76 -155.41 2.22
N ALA A 283 -58.65 -154.41 2.23
CA ALA A 283 -60.02 -154.54 2.72
C ALA A 283 -60.83 -155.53 1.87
N ALA A 284 -60.70 -155.50 0.53
CA ALA A 284 -61.34 -156.45 -0.37
C ALA A 284 -60.80 -157.87 -0.20
N VAL A 285 -59.49 -158.05 -0.03
CA VAL A 285 -58.88 -159.35 0.28
C VAL A 285 -59.31 -159.83 1.67
N SER A 286 -59.40 -158.94 2.65
CA SER A 286 -59.94 -159.24 3.98
C SER A 286 -61.40 -159.71 3.90
N GLU A 287 -62.25 -159.06 3.10
CA GLU A 287 -63.63 -159.52 2.84
C GLU A 287 -63.68 -160.82 2.01
N GLN A 288 -62.78 -161.04 1.05
CA GLN A 288 -62.64 -162.32 0.34
C GLN A 288 -62.21 -163.45 1.29
N VAL A 289 -61.29 -163.19 2.22
CA VAL A 289 -60.89 -164.14 3.28
C VAL A 289 -62.06 -164.42 4.22
N LYS A 290 -62.89 -163.42 4.56
CA LYS A 290 -64.13 -163.62 5.32
C LYS A 290 -65.20 -164.40 4.54
N MET A 291 -65.30 -164.22 3.23
CA MET A 291 -66.23 -164.97 2.36
C MET A 291 -65.76 -166.41 2.14
N LEU A 292 -64.45 -166.63 1.94
CA LEU A 292 -63.84 -167.97 1.89
C LEU A 292 -63.97 -168.69 3.24
N ALA A 293 -63.87 -167.97 4.36
CA ALA A 293 -64.17 -168.50 5.70
C ALA A 293 -65.66 -168.74 5.96
N ARG A 294 -66.58 -168.28 5.09
CA ARG A 294 -68.02 -168.60 5.13
C ARG A 294 -68.42 -169.69 4.12
N LEU A 295 -67.52 -170.10 3.23
CA LEU A 295 -67.66 -171.22 2.29
C LEU A 295 -66.84 -172.46 2.70
N SER A 296 -66.26 -172.44 3.91
CA SER A 296 -65.74 -173.60 4.65
C SER A 296 -66.55 -173.81 5.92
#